data_AF-A0A3D1KFE9-F1
#
_entry.id   AF-A0A3D1KFE9-F1
#
_cell.length_a   1.000
_cell.length_b   1.000
_cell.length_c   1.000
_cell.angle_alpha   90.00
_cell.angle_beta   90.00
_cell.angle_gamma   90.00
#
_symmetry.space_group_name_H-M   'P 1'
#
loop_
_entity.id
_entity.type
_entity.pdbx_description
1 polymer ?
#
loop_
_entity_poly.entity_id
_entity_poly.type
_entity_poly.pdbx_seq_one_letter_code
_entity_poly.pdbx_strand_id
1 'polypeptide(L)'
;MTFQSLEYLVFLPVVFILYWTVCRSSKALQNGLVVAASLVFYGWWDWRFLGLLLLTAFSTFIAGWWMGQTGEMKKRKWISAGVIVLNVGILFFFKYYNFFVQTFADAFSLMGMNISAHTLKILLPVGISFYTFTALSYSIDVYMRKVEPTHDVLAYLAYVTFFPSILSGPISRAQKQLPQYFKLRRFNYYKTVNACKLILIGGGN
;
A
#
# COMPACT_ATOMS: atom_id res chain seq x y z
N MET A 1 8.23 -4.77 -10.35
CA MET A 1 8.22 -6.17 -10.82
C MET A 1 6.78 -6.64 -10.92
N THR A 2 6.48 -7.61 -11.78
CA THR A 2 5.18 -8.28 -11.81
C THR A 2 5.33 -9.70 -11.24
N PHE A 3 4.26 -10.27 -10.68
CA PHE A 3 4.33 -11.59 -10.04
C PHE A 3 4.65 -12.75 -11.00
N GLN A 4 4.38 -12.56 -12.29
CA GLN A 4 4.62 -13.56 -13.33
C GLN A 4 6.03 -13.47 -13.95
N SER A 5 6.86 -12.54 -13.48
CA SER A 5 8.15 -12.25 -14.10
C SER A 5 9.28 -13.11 -13.52
N LEU A 6 10.31 -13.39 -14.33
CA LEU A 6 11.48 -14.16 -13.90
C LEU A 6 12.23 -13.45 -12.76
N GLU A 7 12.24 -12.12 -12.79
CA GLU A 7 12.86 -11.32 -11.73
C GLU A 7 12.16 -11.54 -10.40
N TYR A 8 10.83 -11.67 -10.37
CA TYR A 8 10.10 -12.00 -9.15
C TYR A 8 10.44 -13.39 -8.61
N LEU A 9 10.59 -14.37 -9.51
CA LEU A 9 10.96 -15.74 -9.17
C LEU A 9 12.33 -15.83 -8.50
N VAL A 10 13.28 -14.96 -8.85
CA VAL A 10 14.59 -14.85 -8.19
C VAL A 10 14.51 -13.99 -6.93
N PHE A 11 13.78 -12.88 -6.98
CA PHE A 11 13.62 -11.92 -5.88
C PHE A 11 13.04 -12.57 -4.63
N LEU A 12 11.98 -13.37 -4.76
CA LEU A 12 11.27 -13.96 -3.62
C LEU A 12 12.17 -14.89 -2.79
N PRO A 13 12.89 -15.88 -3.36
CA PRO A 13 13.86 -16.70 -2.64
C PRO A 13 14.97 -15.89 -1.97
N VAL A 14 15.52 -14.88 -2.66
CA VAL A 14 16.58 -14.02 -2.10
C VAL A 14 16.08 -13.29 -0.86
N VAL A 15 14.92 -12.64 -0.94
CA VAL A 15 14.31 -11.94 0.20
C VAL A 15 14.00 -12.94 1.32
N PHE A 16 13.48 -14.12 1.00
CA PHE A 16 13.17 -15.15 1.97
C PHE A 16 14.41 -15.65 2.73
N ILE A 17 15.50 -15.95 2.02
CA ILE A 17 16.77 -16.39 2.61
C ILE A 17 17.34 -15.29 3.51
N LEU A 18 17.42 -14.05 3.02
CA LEU A 18 17.92 -12.91 3.80
C LEU A 18 17.08 -12.69 5.07
N TYR A 19 15.76 -12.80 4.94
CA TYR A 19 14.83 -12.60 6.04
C TYR A 19 15.06 -13.59 7.18
N TRP A 20 15.29 -14.87 6.87
CA TRP A 20 15.44 -15.91 7.89
C TRP A 20 16.88 -16.16 8.35
N THR A 21 17.89 -15.73 7.58
CA THR A 21 19.30 -15.88 7.95
C THR A 21 19.84 -14.62 8.64
N VAL A 22 19.72 -13.46 8.00
CA VAL A 22 20.30 -12.18 8.47
C VAL A 22 19.38 -11.49 9.46
N CYS A 23 18.08 -11.40 9.18
CA CYS A 23 17.15 -10.61 9.98
C CYS A 23 16.54 -11.36 11.17
N ARG A 24 16.94 -12.61 11.44
CA ARG A 24 16.32 -13.46 12.47
C ARG A 24 16.39 -12.91 13.89
N SER A 25 17.40 -12.09 14.18
CA SER A 25 17.72 -11.65 15.54
C SER A 25 16.96 -10.39 15.99
N SER A 26 16.37 -9.62 15.07
CA SER A 26 15.74 -8.33 15.40
C SER A 26 14.48 -8.05 14.59
N LYS A 27 13.42 -7.62 15.28
CA LYS A 27 12.17 -7.17 14.66
C LYS A 27 12.40 -5.99 13.72
N ALA A 28 13.27 -5.07 14.09
CA ALA A 28 13.59 -3.89 13.29
C ALA A 28 14.24 -4.29 11.97
N LEU A 29 15.18 -5.25 11.99
CA LEU A 29 15.79 -5.77 10.76
C LEU A 29 14.76 -6.49 9.88
N GLN A 30 13.86 -7.28 10.47
CA GLN A 30 12.79 -7.93 9.71
C GLN A 30 11.86 -6.92 9.02
N ASN A 31 11.38 -5.92 9.76
CA ASN A 31 10.51 -4.88 9.18
C ASN A 31 11.27 -4.03 8.16
N GLY A 32 12.54 -3.71 8.44
CA GLY A 32 13.41 -2.97 7.52
C GLY A 32 13.61 -3.69 6.20
N LEU A 33 13.92 -4.98 6.24
CA LEU A 33 14.03 -5.79 5.02
C LEU A 33 12.70 -5.87 4.28
N VAL A 34 11.58 -6.05 4.97
CA VAL A 34 10.24 -6.09 4.33
C VAL A 34 9.94 -4.77 3.63
N VAL A 35 10.21 -3.62 4.27
CA VAL A 35 10.02 -2.31 3.65
C VAL A 35 10.96 -2.14 2.45
N ALA A 36 12.25 -2.41 2.61
CA ALA A 36 13.22 -2.27 1.53
C ALA A 36 12.87 -3.16 0.33
N ALA A 37 12.61 -4.44 0.57
CA ALA A 37 12.16 -5.38 -0.45
C ALA A 37 10.87 -4.89 -1.13
N SER A 38 9.93 -4.35 -0.35
CA SER A 38 8.67 -3.87 -0.90
C SER A 38 8.81 -2.63 -1.77
N LEU A 39 9.66 -1.68 -1.37
CA LEU A 39 9.95 -0.50 -2.18
C LEU A 39 10.72 -0.87 -3.44
N VAL A 40 11.65 -1.83 -3.38
CA VAL A 40 12.34 -2.37 -4.56
C VAL A 40 11.33 -3.03 -5.50
N PHE A 41 10.48 -3.92 -4.98
CA PHE A 41 9.48 -4.61 -5.79
C PHE A 41 8.53 -3.65 -6.52
N TYR A 42 8.01 -2.64 -5.80
CA TYR A 42 7.11 -1.64 -6.37
C TYR A 42 7.84 -0.67 -7.32
N GLY A 43 9.00 -0.15 -6.91
CA GLY A 43 9.79 0.79 -7.70
C GLY A 43 10.33 0.20 -9.01
N TRP A 44 10.55 -1.11 -9.04
CA TRP A 44 10.92 -1.84 -10.24
C TRP A 44 9.77 -1.94 -11.24
N TRP A 45 8.52 -1.75 -10.81
CA TRP A 45 7.41 -1.58 -11.76
C TRP A 45 7.48 -0.19 -12.38
N ASP A 46 7.49 0.86 -11.55
CA ASP A 46 7.75 2.23 -11.97
C ASP A 46 8.10 3.09 -10.75
N TRP A 47 9.33 3.58 -10.72
CA TRP A 47 9.88 4.34 -9.60
C TRP A 47 9.19 5.69 -9.40
N ARG A 48 8.58 6.27 -10.44
CA ARG A 48 7.90 7.58 -10.38
C ARG A 48 6.74 7.58 -9.39
N PHE A 49 6.10 6.43 -9.19
CA PHE A 49 4.95 6.29 -8.31
C PHE A 49 5.31 5.87 -6.88
N LEU A 50 6.58 5.66 -6.56
CA LEU A 50 7.02 5.43 -5.17
C LEU A 50 6.68 6.61 -4.27
N GLY A 51 6.83 7.84 -4.79
CA GLY A 51 6.45 9.05 -4.05
C GLY A 51 4.97 9.06 -3.68
N LEU A 52 4.11 8.56 -4.58
CA LEU A 52 2.67 8.47 -4.33
C LEU A 52 2.34 7.43 -3.26
N LEU A 53 2.97 6.25 -3.33
CA LEU A 53 2.84 5.20 -2.31
C LEU A 53 3.25 5.71 -0.93
N LEU A 54 4.41 6.36 -0.84
CA LEU A 54 4.93 6.91 0.41
C LEU A 54 4.06 8.06 0.90
N LEU A 55 3.56 8.94 0.03
CA LEU A 55 2.62 10.01 0.39
C LEU A 55 1.35 9.43 1.02
N THR A 56 0.76 8.39 0.43
CA THR A 56 -0.41 7.70 0.98
C THR A 56 -0.11 7.06 2.33
N ALA A 57 1.03 6.39 2.47
CA ALA A 57 1.45 5.78 3.73
C ALA A 57 1.70 6.83 4.83
N PHE A 58 2.51 7.85 4.57
CA PHE A 58 2.83 8.88 5.55
C PHE A 58 1.61 9.73 5.92
N SER A 59 0.76 10.12 4.96
CA SER A 59 -0.44 10.90 5.25
C SER A 59 -1.38 10.17 6.21
N THR A 60 -1.61 8.87 6.02
CA THR A 60 -2.48 8.07 6.89
C THR A 60 -1.81 7.68 8.21
N PHE A 61 -0.49 7.51 8.24
CA PHE A 61 0.28 7.38 9.49
C PHE A 61 0.14 8.62 10.37
N ILE A 62 0.43 9.80 9.81
CA ILE A 62 0.40 11.09 10.50
C ILE A 62 -1.03 11.38 10.98
N ALA A 63 -2.04 11.13 10.15
CA ALA A 63 -3.44 11.25 10.54
C ALA A 63 -3.77 10.37 11.75
N GLY A 64 -3.33 9.10 11.74
CA GLY A 64 -3.47 8.19 12.89
C GLY A 64 -2.82 8.74 14.15
N TRP A 65 -1.59 9.23 14.04
CA TRP A 65 -0.85 9.82 15.15
C TRP A 65 -1.52 11.07 15.73
N TRP A 66 -1.98 12.01 14.89
CA TRP A 66 -2.74 13.19 15.34
C TRP A 66 -4.07 12.83 15.98
N MET A 67 -4.77 11.82 15.46
CA MET A 67 -6.00 11.30 16.07
C MET A 67 -5.77 10.67 17.45
N GLY A 68 -4.54 10.20 17.72
CA GLY A 68 -4.13 9.70 19.03
C GLY A 68 -3.87 10.79 20.07
N GLN A 69 -3.42 11.96 19.63
CA GLN A 69 -3.09 13.08 20.51
C GLN A 69 -4.29 13.97 20.86
N THR A 70 -5.40 13.82 20.13
CA THR A 70 -6.60 14.63 20.37
C THR A 70 -7.66 13.87 21.17
N GLY A 71 -8.08 14.45 22.30
CA GLY A 71 -9.25 13.98 23.05
C GLY A 71 -10.59 14.44 22.45
N GLU A 72 -10.56 15.43 21.55
CA GLU A 72 -11.76 16.03 20.97
C GLU A 72 -12.28 15.24 19.77
N MET A 73 -13.50 14.71 19.86
CA MET A 73 -14.13 13.95 18.78
C MET A 73 -14.32 14.76 17.48
N LYS A 74 -14.55 16.08 17.57
CA LYS A 74 -14.68 16.95 16.40
C LYS A 74 -13.37 17.03 15.61
N LYS A 75 -12.25 17.32 16.28
CA LYS A 75 -10.91 17.38 15.64
C LYS A 75 -10.55 16.04 15.00
N ARG A 76 -10.79 14.94 15.72
CA ARG A 76 -10.56 13.57 15.23
C ARG A 76 -11.36 13.27 13.95
N LYS A 77 -12.64 13.69 13.90
CA LYS A 77 -13.49 13.55 12.71
C LYS A 77 -12.93 14.31 11.51
N TRP A 78 -12.49 15.55 11.70
CA TRP A 78 -11.90 16.36 10.64
C TRP A 78 -10.59 15.80 10.11
N ILE A 79 -9.71 15.29 10.98
CA ILE A 79 -8.46 14.62 10.57
C ILE A 79 -8.77 13.39 9.71
N SER A 80 -9.69 12.54 10.17
CA SER A 80 -10.12 11.34 9.44
C SER A 80 -10.74 11.70 8.08
N ALA A 81 -11.65 12.69 8.05
CA ALA A 81 -12.26 13.16 6.82
C ALA A 81 -11.22 13.72 5.83
N GLY A 82 -10.29 14.55 6.31
CA GLY A 82 -9.24 15.15 5.48
C GLY A 82 -8.34 14.10 4.81
N VAL A 83 -7.90 13.09 5.55
CA VAL A 83 -7.02 12.06 4.98
C VAL A 83 -7.75 11.10 4.03
N ILE A 84 -9.05 10.84 4.29
CA ILE A 84 -9.92 10.09 3.37
C ILE A 84 -10.08 10.88 2.07
N VAL A 85 -10.46 12.16 2.15
CA VAL A 85 -10.65 13.01 0.97
C VAL A 85 -9.36 13.12 0.16
N LEU A 86 -8.21 13.30 0.82
CA LEU A 86 -6.91 13.36 0.15
C LEU A 86 -6.62 12.07 -0.64
N ASN A 87 -6.68 10.91 0.01
CA ASN A 87 -6.28 9.65 -0.61
C ASN A 87 -7.31 9.12 -1.61
N VAL A 88 -8.61 9.29 -1.35
CA VAL A 88 -9.67 8.96 -2.31
C VAL A 88 -9.64 9.93 -3.49
N GLY A 89 -9.34 11.21 -3.26
CA GLY A 89 -9.17 12.21 -4.32
C GLY A 89 -7.99 11.88 -5.24
N ILE A 90 -6.84 11.50 -4.67
CA ILE A 90 -5.69 10.99 -5.44
C ILE A 90 -6.09 9.75 -6.26
N LEU A 91 -6.75 8.77 -5.63
CA LEU A 91 -7.19 7.55 -6.31
C LEU A 91 -8.15 7.88 -7.47
N PHE A 92 -9.11 8.76 -7.23
CA PHE A 92 -10.09 9.19 -8.23
C PHE A 92 -9.41 9.92 -9.39
N PHE A 93 -8.48 10.83 -9.09
CA PHE A 93 -7.69 11.54 -10.10
C PHE A 93 -6.99 10.54 -11.02
N PHE A 94 -6.15 9.64 -10.50
CA PHE A 94 -5.41 8.70 -11.36
C PHE A 94 -6.30 7.71 -12.10
N LYS A 95 -7.44 7.33 -11.52
CA LYS A 95 -8.36 6.36 -12.14
C LYS A 95 -9.21 6.94 -13.25
N TYR A 96 -9.62 8.20 -13.12
CA TYR A 96 -10.59 8.82 -14.02
C TYR A 96 -10.02 9.98 -14.85
N TYR A 97 -8.77 10.41 -14.63
CA TYR A 97 -8.17 11.53 -15.35
C TYR A 97 -8.32 11.40 -16.87
N ASN A 98 -7.89 10.27 -17.44
CA ASN A 98 -7.95 10.07 -18.89
C ASN A 98 -9.40 10.10 -19.42
N PHE A 99 -10.35 9.56 -18.64
CA PHE A 99 -11.77 9.59 -18.99
C PHE A 99 -12.33 11.02 -18.99
N PHE A 100 -11.99 11.82 -17.97
CA PHE A 100 -12.44 13.21 -17.89
C PHE A 100 -11.85 14.05 -19.02
N VAL A 101 -10.54 13.96 -19.26
CA VAL A 101 -9.90 14.72 -20.34
C VAL A 101 -10.51 14.37 -21.70
N GLN A 102 -10.78 13.09 -21.97
CA GLN A 102 -11.43 12.68 -23.21
C GLN A 102 -12.87 13.23 -23.30
N THR A 103 -13.66 13.08 -22.24
CA THR A 103 -15.06 13.56 -22.21
C THR A 103 -15.13 15.09 -22.39
N PHE A 104 -14.22 15.85 -21.77
CA PHE A 104 -14.13 17.29 -21.96
C PHE A 104 -13.74 17.65 -23.40
N ALA A 105 -12.75 16.96 -23.98
CA ALA A 105 -12.35 17.18 -25.36
C ALA A 105 -13.51 16.92 -26.34
N ASP A 106 -14.21 15.81 -26.15
CA ASP A 106 -15.37 15.42 -26.96
C ASP A 106 -16.50 16.45 -26.84
N ALA A 107 -16.81 16.92 -25.62
CA ALA A 107 -17.84 17.94 -25.40
C ALA A 107 -17.52 19.28 -26.09
N PHE A 108 -16.26 19.73 -26.07
CA PHE A 108 -15.85 20.95 -26.76
C PHE A 108 -15.83 20.79 -28.29
N SER A 109 -15.50 19.60 -28.79
CA SER A 109 -15.57 19.29 -30.21
C SER A 109 -17.01 19.40 -30.75
N LEU A 110 -18.01 18.98 -29.95
CA LEU A 110 -19.43 19.15 -30.27
C LEU A 110 -19.87 20.62 -30.30
N MET A 111 -19.18 21.50 -29.57
CA MET A 111 -19.39 22.94 -29.60
C MET A 111 -18.59 23.65 -30.72
N GLY A 112 -18.00 22.90 -31.66
CA GLY A 112 -17.22 23.43 -32.78
C GLY A 112 -15.81 23.92 -32.42
N MET A 113 -15.36 23.69 -31.19
CA MET A 113 -14.00 24.02 -30.74
C MET A 113 -13.13 22.76 -30.76
N ASN A 114 -12.23 22.66 -31.74
CA ASN A 114 -11.25 21.58 -31.81
C ASN A 114 -10.14 21.81 -30.77
N ILE A 115 -10.41 21.47 -29.51
CA ILE A 115 -9.38 21.36 -28.49
C ILE A 115 -8.63 20.07 -28.78
N SER A 116 -7.40 20.18 -29.31
CA SER A 116 -6.49 19.04 -29.30
C SER A 116 -6.20 18.70 -27.85
N ALA A 117 -6.85 17.68 -27.32
CA ALA A 117 -6.45 17.12 -26.05
C ALA A 117 -5.06 16.51 -26.27
N HIS A 118 -4.02 17.30 -26.00
CA HIS A 118 -2.70 16.76 -25.71
C HIS A 118 -2.85 15.96 -24.41
N THR A 119 -3.46 14.78 -24.52
CA THR A 119 -3.67 13.87 -23.41
C THR A 119 -2.29 13.45 -22.94
N LEU A 120 -1.84 14.01 -21.83
CA LEU A 120 -0.93 13.31 -20.95
C LEU A 120 -1.63 12.00 -20.61
N LYS A 121 -1.33 10.92 -21.34
CA LYS A 121 -1.81 9.58 -20.99
C LYS A 121 -1.16 9.22 -19.67
N ILE A 122 -1.79 9.63 -18.57
CA ILE A 122 -1.29 9.35 -17.23
C ILE A 122 -1.35 7.83 -17.08
N LEU A 123 -0.17 7.23 -16.87
CA LEU A 123 -0.05 5.81 -16.58
C LEU A 123 -0.68 5.57 -15.20
N LEU A 124 -1.66 4.67 -15.14
CA LEU A 124 -2.31 4.33 -13.89
C LEU A 124 -1.33 3.54 -13.00
N PRO A 125 -1.07 3.97 -11.76
CA PRO A 125 -0.14 3.27 -10.88
C PRO A 125 -0.72 1.90 -10.50
N VAL A 126 0.04 0.83 -10.75
CA VAL A 126 -0.43 -0.52 -10.40
C VAL A 126 -0.59 -0.63 -8.89
N GLY A 127 -1.71 -1.21 -8.45
CA GLY A 127 -1.98 -1.41 -7.03
C GLY A 127 -2.47 -0.17 -6.28
N ILE A 128 -2.69 0.98 -6.94
CA ILE A 128 -3.15 2.22 -6.28
C ILE A 128 -4.36 2.02 -5.38
N SER A 129 -5.36 1.29 -5.84
CA SER A 129 -6.53 0.99 -5.01
C SER A 129 -6.16 0.17 -3.77
N PHE A 130 -5.32 -0.85 -3.90
CA PHE A 130 -5.00 -1.77 -2.81
C PHE A 130 -4.20 -1.10 -1.70
N TYR A 131 -3.11 -0.39 -2.03
CA TYR A 131 -2.33 0.29 -1.00
C TYR A 131 -3.10 1.48 -0.42
N THR A 132 -3.91 2.20 -1.22
CA THR A 132 -4.77 3.28 -0.70
C THR A 132 -5.80 2.77 0.30
N PHE A 133 -6.53 1.69 -0.02
CA PHE A 133 -7.51 1.12 0.91
C PHE A 133 -6.85 0.46 2.12
N THR A 134 -5.68 -0.15 1.97
CA THR A 134 -4.92 -0.72 3.09
C THR A 134 -4.45 0.36 4.07
N ALA A 135 -3.92 1.47 3.55
CA ALA A 135 -3.49 2.62 4.32
C ALA A 135 -4.68 3.34 5.00
N LEU A 136 -5.77 3.53 4.26
CA LEU A 136 -7.01 4.11 4.81
C LEU A 136 -7.66 3.20 5.85
N SER A 137 -7.60 1.87 5.70
CA SER A 137 -8.12 0.93 6.71
C SER A 137 -7.47 1.19 8.07
N TYR A 138 -6.17 1.49 8.12
CA TYR A 138 -5.51 1.86 9.38
C TYR A 138 -6.08 3.17 9.93
N SER A 139 -6.11 4.25 9.16
CA SER A 139 -6.59 5.55 9.65
C SER A 139 -8.05 5.47 10.10
N ILE A 140 -8.91 4.76 9.36
CA ILE A 140 -10.32 4.56 9.71
C ILE A 140 -10.45 3.69 10.97
N ASP A 141 -9.69 2.62 11.09
CA ASP A 141 -9.71 1.76 12.28
C ASP A 141 -9.20 2.51 13.52
N VAL A 142 -8.19 3.37 13.36
CA VAL A 142 -7.76 4.31 14.39
C VAL A 142 -8.91 5.24 14.73
N TYR A 143 -9.52 5.94 13.77
CA TYR A 143 -10.67 6.82 14.02
C TYR A 143 -11.78 6.12 14.83
N MET A 144 -12.12 4.88 14.45
CA MET A 144 -13.14 4.03 15.07
C MET A 144 -12.72 3.43 16.43
N ARG A 145 -11.51 3.72 16.93
CA ARG A 145 -10.94 3.14 18.17
C ARG A 145 -10.84 1.61 18.16
N LYS A 146 -10.73 1.02 16.97
CA LYS A 146 -10.53 -0.43 16.81
C LYS A 146 -9.05 -0.82 16.82
N VAL A 147 -8.18 0.14 16.51
CA VAL A 147 -6.72 0.01 16.54
C VAL A 147 -6.16 1.24 17.24
N GLU A 148 -5.19 1.05 18.12
CA GLU A 148 -4.46 2.16 18.72
C GLU A 148 -3.51 2.80 17.69
N PRO A 149 -3.36 4.13 17.68
CA PRO A 149 -2.36 4.81 16.89
C PRO A 149 -0.97 4.21 17.14
N THR A 150 -0.29 3.76 16.08
CA THR A 150 1.06 3.22 16.22
C THR A 150 2.11 4.32 16.14
N HIS A 151 3.14 4.21 16.97
CA HIS A 151 4.34 5.05 16.93
C HIS A 151 5.50 4.39 16.16
N ASP A 152 5.36 3.11 15.79
CA ASP A 152 6.37 2.36 15.05
C ASP A 152 6.16 2.54 13.53
N VAL A 153 6.79 3.59 13.00
CA VAL A 153 6.74 3.93 11.56
C VAL A 153 7.17 2.74 10.70
N LEU A 154 8.18 1.99 11.13
CA LEU A 154 8.75 0.90 10.34
C LEU A 154 7.78 -0.28 10.25
N ALA A 155 7.13 -0.64 11.36
CA ALA A 155 6.07 -1.65 11.37
C ALA A 155 4.87 -1.23 10.51
N TYR A 156 4.48 0.05 10.58
CA TYR A 156 3.40 0.60 9.77
C TYR A 156 3.73 0.58 8.28
N LEU A 157 4.94 1.02 7.88
CA LEU A 157 5.39 0.98 6.49
C LEU A 157 5.44 -0.48 5.98
N ALA A 158 5.95 -1.41 6.78
CA ALA A 158 5.98 -2.83 6.43
C ALA A 158 4.57 -3.40 6.20
N TYR A 159 3.57 -2.92 6.96
CA TYR A 159 2.17 -3.27 6.77
C TYR A 159 1.59 -2.73 5.45
N VAL A 160 1.72 -1.42 5.19
CA VAL A 160 1.10 -0.79 4.00
C VAL A 160 1.79 -1.23 2.70
N THR A 161 3.11 -1.32 2.73
CA THR A 161 3.89 -1.58 1.52
C THR A 161 4.06 -3.06 1.21
N PHE A 162 3.55 -3.98 2.04
CA PHE A 162 3.83 -5.42 1.94
C PHE A 162 3.67 -5.98 0.51
N PHE A 163 4.80 -6.25 -0.15
CA PHE A 163 4.84 -6.55 -1.58
C PHE A 163 3.96 -7.70 -2.06
N PRO A 164 3.72 -8.78 -1.28
CA PRO A 164 2.84 -9.86 -1.74
C PRO A 164 1.39 -9.44 -1.91
N SER A 165 0.93 -8.39 -1.22
CA SER A 165 -0.46 -7.92 -1.28
C SER A 165 -0.63 -6.53 -1.91
N ILE A 166 0.47 -5.82 -2.22
CA ILE A 166 0.42 -4.41 -2.63
C ILE A 166 -0.23 -4.20 -4.02
N LEU A 167 -0.07 -5.17 -4.95
CA LEU A 167 -0.61 -5.04 -6.32
C LEU A 167 -2.00 -5.66 -6.46
N SER A 168 -2.22 -6.79 -5.78
CA SER A 168 -3.43 -7.60 -5.88
C SER A 168 -3.48 -8.59 -4.71
N GLY A 169 -4.46 -8.42 -3.82
CA GLY A 169 -4.66 -9.30 -2.66
C GLY A 169 -5.89 -8.88 -1.88
N PRO A 170 -6.39 -9.69 -0.93
CA PRO A 170 -7.48 -9.25 -0.07
C PRO A 170 -7.06 -7.96 0.65
N ILE A 171 -7.96 -6.97 0.67
CA ILE A 171 -7.69 -5.69 1.32
C ILE A 171 -7.33 -5.96 2.77
N SER A 172 -6.11 -5.57 3.14
CA SER A 172 -5.58 -5.86 4.46
C SER A 172 -6.29 -5.01 5.51
N ARG A 173 -6.66 -5.66 6.62
CA ARG A 173 -7.28 -5.02 7.78
C ARG A 173 -6.22 -4.78 8.84
N ALA A 174 -6.04 -3.51 9.22
CA ALA A 174 -5.03 -3.10 10.20
C ALA A 174 -5.16 -3.88 11.51
N GLN A 175 -6.38 -4.07 12.01
CA GLN A 175 -6.69 -4.84 13.22
C GLN A 175 -6.03 -6.23 13.26
N LYS A 176 -5.96 -6.92 12.11
CA LYS A 176 -5.48 -8.30 12.02
C LYS A 176 -4.01 -8.38 11.63
N GLN A 177 -3.57 -7.53 10.71
CA GLN A 177 -2.23 -7.66 10.13
C GLN A 177 -1.18 -6.77 10.81
N LEU A 178 -1.52 -5.54 11.19
CA LEU A 178 -0.55 -4.61 11.78
C LEU A 178 0.09 -5.15 13.08
N PRO A 179 -0.64 -5.77 14.03
CA PRO A 179 -0.05 -6.32 15.25
C PRO A 179 1.05 -7.37 15.03
N GLN A 180 1.05 -8.03 13.86
CA GLN A 180 2.06 -9.03 13.52
C GLN A 180 3.44 -8.42 13.28
N TYR A 181 3.51 -7.14 12.91
CA TYR A 181 4.75 -6.40 12.71
C TYR A 181 5.34 -5.83 14.02
N PHE A 182 4.59 -5.90 15.12
CA PHE A 182 5.08 -5.50 16.45
C PHE A 182 5.81 -6.63 17.18
N LYS A 183 5.69 -7.87 16.70
CA LYS A 183 6.32 -9.05 17.31
C LYS A 183 7.49 -9.54 16.46
N LEU A 184 8.52 -10.07 17.11
CA LEU A 184 9.58 -10.80 16.40
C LEU A 184 8.99 -12.08 15.81
N ARG A 185 9.13 -12.27 14.49
CA ARG A 185 8.64 -13.48 13.81
C ARG A 185 9.70 -14.56 13.85
N ARG A 186 9.28 -15.79 14.17
CA ARG A 186 10.13 -16.98 14.21
C ARG A 186 9.80 -17.90 13.05
N PHE A 187 10.82 -18.59 12.56
CA PHE A 187 10.65 -19.54 11.48
C PHE A 187 9.75 -20.69 11.93
N ASN A 188 8.83 -21.10 11.06
CA ASN A 188 7.95 -22.24 11.30
C ASN A 188 7.91 -23.09 10.04
N TYR A 189 8.52 -24.28 10.13
CA TYR A 189 8.65 -25.19 9.01
C TYR A 189 7.31 -25.56 8.37
N TYR A 190 6.30 -25.92 9.16
CA TYR A 190 4.97 -26.30 8.66
C TYR A 190 4.29 -25.16 7.89
N LYS A 191 4.39 -23.92 8.39
CA LYS A 191 3.85 -22.75 7.68
C LYS A 191 4.60 -22.50 6.37
N THR A 192 5.92 -22.64 6.36
CA THR A 192 6.74 -22.48 5.16
C THR A 192 6.39 -23.53 4.11
N VAL A 193 6.30 -24.81 4.47
CA VAL A 193 5.91 -25.89 3.54
C VAL A 193 4.51 -25.64 2.97
N ASN A 194 3.55 -25.24 3.80
CA ASN A 194 2.21 -24.92 3.32
C ASN A 194 2.20 -23.70 2.39
N ALA A 195 3.02 -22.68 2.66
CA ALA A 195 3.17 -21.54 1.76
C ALA A 195 3.75 -21.97 0.40
N CYS A 196 4.77 -22.82 0.37
CA CYS A 196 5.31 -23.37 -0.89
C CYS A 196 4.25 -24.17 -1.66
N LYS A 197 3.44 -25.00 -0.96
CA LYS A 197 2.33 -25.73 -1.59
C LYS A 197 1.30 -24.78 -2.20
N LEU A 198 0.90 -23.73 -1.48
CA LEU A 198 -0.04 -22.73 -1.99
C LEU A 198 0.52 -22.02 -3.23
N ILE A 199 1.81 -21.67 -3.25
CA ILE A 199 2.45 -21.07 -4.42
C ILE A 199 2.42 -22.02 -5.62
N LEU A 200 2.73 -23.30 -5.42
CA LEU A 200 2.73 -24.31 -6.49
C LEU A 200 1.33 -24.58 -7.06
N ILE A 201 0.29 -24.54 -6.22
CA ILE A 201 -1.10 -24.78 -6.61
C ILE A 201 -1.76 -23.51 -7.19
N GLY A 202 -1.10 -22.34 -7.08
CA GLY A 202 -1.61 -21.07 -7.60
C GLY A 202 -2.52 -20.29 -6.64
N GLY A 203 -2.49 -20.62 -5.34
CA GLY A 203 -3.21 -19.90 -4.29
C GLY A 203 -4.70 -20.24 -4.25
N GLY A 204 -5.04 -21.44 -3.77
CA GLY A 204 -6.41 -21.84 -3.47
C GLY A 204 -6.50 -22.50 -2.10
N ASN A 205 -7.37 -21.96 -1.25
CA ASN A 205 -8.15 -22.75 -0.29
C ASN A 205 -9.55 -22.86 -0.87
#